data_AF-A0A8J3NS53-F1
#
_entry.id   AF-A0A8J3NS53-F1
#
_cell.length_a   1.000
_cell.length_b   1.000
_cell.length_c   1.000
_cell.angle_alpha   90.00
_cell.angle_beta   90.00
_cell.angle_gamma   90.00
#
_symmetry.space_group_name_H-M   'P 1'
#
loop_
_entity.id
_entity.type
_entity.pdbx_description
1 polymer ?
#
loop_
_entity_poly.entity_id
_entity_poly.type
_entity_poly.pdbx_seq_one_letter_code
_entity_poly.pdbx_strand_id
1 'polypeptide(L)'
;MSGGAAHLELWGTSGASAIPLVGDRITLGSAESNDVAVPADRLLSRLHAVFERYPAGWCVRDLGSRNGTFVNGRRIWQEHVLADGDEIRAGASRFVLRSGRVPAGQVTEAGAPPPELTARERDVLVQLCRPLLAGAVFTEPASSREIAAALVVTEAAVKQHLLRLYEKFGITGDGEKRRVRLANEALARNAITRAELR
;
A
#
# COMPACT_ATOMS: atom_id res chain seq x y z
N MET A 1 -11.21 15.85 -27.54
CA MET A 1 -11.53 16.69 -26.38
C MET A 1 -10.66 16.21 -25.22
N SER A 2 -9.88 17.12 -24.66
CA SER A 2 -8.61 16.90 -23.93
C SER A 2 -8.72 15.98 -22.72
N GLY A 3 -8.01 14.85 -22.72
CA GLY A 3 -7.81 14.02 -21.53
C GLY A 3 -6.90 14.76 -20.54
N GLY A 4 -7.38 14.99 -19.32
CA GLY A 4 -6.65 15.76 -18.31
C GLY A 4 -5.37 15.05 -17.86
N ALA A 5 -4.33 15.83 -17.55
CA ALA A 5 -3.16 15.32 -16.84
C ALA A 5 -3.55 14.89 -15.41
N ALA A 6 -2.81 13.95 -14.82
CA ALA A 6 -3.04 13.59 -13.41
C ALA A 6 -2.64 14.75 -12.49
N HIS A 7 -3.42 14.99 -11.44
CA HIS A 7 -3.16 16.03 -10.44
C HIS A 7 -3.49 15.55 -9.03
N LEU A 8 -2.86 16.17 -8.03
CA LEU A 8 -3.26 16.04 -6.63
C LEU A 8 -4.12 17.23 -6.25
N GLU A 9 -5.28 16.98 -5.65
CA GLU A 9 -6.09 18.01 -5.03
C GLU A 9 -5.68 18.15 -3.56
N LEU A 10 -5.03 19.24 -3.19
CA LEU A 10 -4.73 19.60 -1.80
C LEU A 10 -5.95 20.28 -1.18
N TRP A 11 -6.52 19.68 -0.14
CA TRP A 11 -7.68 20.22 0.58
C TRP A 11 -7.23 21.04 1.79
N GLY A 12 -7.48 22.34 1.74
CA GLY A 12 -7.24 23.27 2.83
C GLY A 12 -8.52 23.95 3.33
N THR A 13 -8.39 24.79 4.36
CA THR A 13 -9.51 25.57 4.93
C THR A 13 -10.15 26.54 3.94
N SER A 14 -9.41 26.93 2.90
CA SER A 14 -9.84 27.90 1.88
C SER A 14 -10.38 27.25 0.60
N GLY A 15 -10.44 25.91 0.53
CA GLY A 15 -10.84 25.15 -0.66
C GLY A 15 -9.82 24.10 -1.10
N ALA A 16 -10.10 23.44 -2.23
CA ALA A 16 -9.19 22.48 -2.86
C ALA A 16 -8.33 23.17 -3.93
N SER A 17 -7.02 22.95 -3.89
CA SER A 17 -6.06 23.41 -4.91
C SER A 17 -5.55 22.23 -5.72
N ALA A 18 -5.60 22.31 -7.06
CA ALA A 18 -5.11 21.26 -7.95
C ALA A 18 -3.64 21.48 -8.29
N ILE A 19 -2.82 20.45 -8.02
CA ILE A 19 -1.37 20.46 -8.24
C ILE A 19 -1.05 19.42 -9.32
N PRO A 20 -0.64 19.83 -10.54
CA PRO A 20 -0.38 18.90 -11.62
C PRO A 20 0.83 18.02 -11.30
N LEU A 21 0.71 16.72 -11.60
CA LEU A 21 1.83 15.79 -11.48
C LEU A 21 2.62 15.79 -12.80
N VAL A 22 3.71 16.57 -12.84
CA VAL A 22 4.53 16.77 -14.05
C VAL A 22 5.79 15.91 -13.98
N GLY A 23 5.88 14.91 -14.86
CA GLY A 23 6.99 13.95 -14.92
C GLY A 23 6.65 12.61 -14.27
N ASP A 24 7.68 11.81 -13.99
CA ASP A 24 7.53 10.43 -13.49
C ASP A 24 7.83 10.29 -11.99
N ARG A 25 8.31 11.35 -11.34
CA ARG A 25 8.65 11.34 -9.91
C ARG A 25 8.40 12.71 -9.31
N ILE A 26 7.62 12.74 -8.24
CA ILE A 26 7.12 13.95 -7.61
C ILE A 26 7.35 13.84 -6.10
N THR A 27 8.09 14.78 -5.53
CA THR A 27 8.41 14.82 -4.11
C THR A 27 7.38 15.64 -3.33
N LEU A 28 7.04 15.19 -2.12
CA LEU A 28 6.13 15.87 -1.19
C LEU A 28 6.84 16.13 0.13
N GLY A 29 6.76 17.37 0.63
CA GLY A 29 7.30 17.72 1.94
C GLY A 29 7.10 19.18 2.32
N SER A 30 7.57 19.54 3.51
CA SER A 30 7.51 20.93 4.01
C SER A 30 8.64 21.82 3.50
N ALA A 31 9.71 21.25 2.93
CA ALA A 31 10.75 22.05 2.29
C ALA A 31 10.27 22.59 0.94
N GLU A 32 10.60 23.84 0.62
CA GLU A 32 10.27 24.48 -0.67
C GLU A 32 10.97 23.84 -1.88
N SER A 33 11.98 23.01 -1.64
CA SER A 33 12.68 22.26 -2.68
C SER A 33 11.90 21.05 -3.22
N ASN A 34 10.74 20.73 -2.65
CA ASN A 34 9.89 19.64 -3.15
C ASN A 34 9.01 20.13 -4.29
N ASP A 35 8.65 19.21 -5.19
CA ASP A 35 7.69 19.47 -6.27
C ASP A 35 6.30 19.85 -5.72
N VAL A 36 5.89 19.18 -4.64
CA VAL A 36 4.71 19.52 -3.84
C VAL A 36 5.17 19.98 -2.47
N ALA A 37 5.36 21.28 -2.32
CA ALA A 37 5.78 21.89 -1.06
C ALA A 37 4.57 22.39 -0.24
N VAL A 38 4.50 22.01 1.04
CA VAL A 38 3.53 22.57 2.00
C VAL A 38 4.27 23.12 3.24
N PRO A 39 4.91 24.30 3.13
CA PRO A 39 5.77 24.83 4.20
C PRO A 39 5.02 25.16 5.50
N ALA A 40 3.71 25.45 5.40
CA ALA A 40 2.87 25.77 6.55
C ALA A 40 2.58 24.55 7.44
N ASP A 41 2.68 23.33 6.91
CA ASP A 41 2.38 22.11 7.67
C ASP A 41 3.61 21.64 8.47
N ARG A 42 3.62 21.98 9.76
CA ARG A 42 4.69 21.61 10.69
C ARG A 42 4.74 20.11 11.01
N LEU A 43 3.67 19.36 10.74
CA LEU A 43 3.62 17.91 10.91
C LEU A 43 4.13 17.17 9.66
N LEU A 44 4.28 17.89 8.54
CA LEU A 44 4.89 17.36 7.33
C LEU A 44 6.42 17.42 7.45
N SER A 45 7.07 16.31 7.08
CA SER A 45 8.54 16.21 7.11
C SER A 45 9.14 16.98 5.94
N ARG A 46 10.39 17.44 6.07
CA ARG A 46 11.05 18.24 5.02
C ARG A 46 11.01 17.56 3.65
N LEU A 47 11.30 16.26 3.61
CA LEU A 47 11.03 15.34 2.52
C LEU A 47 10.22 14.20 3.14
N HIS A 48 8.96 14.04 2.77
CA HIS A 48 8.00 13.19 3.48
C HIS A 48 7.63 11.96 2.69
N ALA A 49 7.21 12.15 1.43
CA ALA A 49 6.81 11.08 0.55
C ALA A 49 7.23 11.39 -0.88
N VAL A 50 7.19 10.38 -1.73
CA VAL A 50 7.38 10.51 -3.17
C VAL A 50 6.24 9.81 -3.88
N PHE A 51 5.75 10.43 -4.94
CA PHE A 51 4.86 9.82 -5.91
C PHE A 51 5.69 9.44 -7.13
N GLU A 52 5.63 8.17 -7.52
CA GLU A 52 6.37 7.65 -8.67
C GLU A 52 5.39 7.05 -9.68
N ARG A 53 5.61 7.34 -10.96
CA ARG A 53 4.78 6.87 -12.06
C ARG A 53 5.31 5.53 -12.54
N TYR A 54 4.48 4.50 -12.42
CA TYR A 54 4.72 3.18 -12.99
C TYR A 54 3.79 2.93 -14.18
N PRO A 55 4.06 1.90 -15.01
CA PRO A 55 3.17 1.52 -16.10
C PRO A 55 1.72 1.24 -15.65
N ALA A 56 1.55 0.77 -14.41
CA ALA A 56 0.25 0.45 -13.81
C ALA A 56 -0.48 1.66 -13.20
N GLY A 57 0.18 2.82 -13.06
CA GLY A 57 -0.40 4.00 -12.41
C GLY A 57 0.59 4.74 -11.52
N TRP A 58 0.07 5.66 -10.72
CA TRP A 58 0.86 6.36 -9.71
C TRP A 58 1.00 5.50 -8.46
N CYS A 59 2.18 5.52 -7.85
CA CYS A 59 2.42 4.96 -6.54
C CYS A 59 2.85 6.05 -5.57
N VAL A 60 2.56 5.90 -4.28
CA VAL A 60 3.11 6.73 -3.21
C VAL A 60 3.97 5.90 -2.28
N ARG A 61 5.08 6.46 -1.84
CA ARG A 61 6.00 5.85 -0.89
C ARG A 61 6.41 6.86 0.17
N ASP A 62 6.28 6.46 1.43
CA ASP A 62 6.80 7.23 2.57
C ASP A 62 8.34 7.16 2.59
N LEU A 63 9.00 8.28 2.84
CA LEU A 63 10.47 8.40 2.86
C LEU A 63 11.04 8.44 4.28
N GLY A 64 10.44 7.69 5.20
CA GLY A 64 10.85 7.65 6.61
C GLY A 64 10.35 8.87 7.37
N SER A 65 9.13 9.31 7.07
CA SER A 65 8.58 10.50 7.67
C SER A 65 8.25 10.32 9.16
N ARG A 66 8.28 11.41 9.91
CA ARG A 66 8.06 11.37 11.37
C ARG A 66 6.66 10.87 11.74
N ASN A 67 5.64 11.33 11.03
CA ASN A 67 4.24 11.06 11.35
C ASN A 67 3.62 9.96 10.47
N GLY A 68 4.34 9.52 9.43
CA GLY A 68 3.88 8.55 8.47
C GLY A 68 2.96 9.14 7.40
N THR A 69 2.90 8.44 6.27
CA THR A 69 1.94 8.66 5.20
C THR A 69 0.76 7.70 5.36
N PHE A 70 -0.45 8.19 5.10
CA PHE A 70 -1.69 7.41 5.17
C PHE A 70 -2.39 7.47 3.82
N VAL A 71 -2.96 6.35 3.38
CA VAL A 71 -3.85 6.29 2.22
C VAL A 71 -5.21 5.77 2.70
N ASN A 72 -6.29 6.50 2.41
CA ASN A 72 -7.67 6.19 2.83
C ASN A 72 -7.77 5.86 4.33
N GLY A 73 -7.12 6.69 5.16
CA GLY A 73 -7.08 6.56 6.63
C GLY A 73 -6.13 5.48 7.17
N ARG A 74 -5.48 4.69 6.31
CA ARG A 74 -4.58 3.59 6.70
C ARG A 74 -3.12 3.98 6.49
N ARG A 75 -2.28 3.81 7.51
CA ARG A 75 -0.85 4.09 7.39
C ARG A 75 -0.19 3.11 6.43
N ILE A 76 0.56 3.63 5.47
CA ILE A 76 1.37 2.82 4.56
C ILE A 76 2.79 2.66 5.13
N TRP A 77 3.38 1.49 4.92
CA TRP A 77 4.73 1.15 5.37
C TRP A 77 5.68 0.86 4.21
N GLN A 78 5.10 0.60 3.04
CA GLN A 78 5.78 0.36 1.77
C GLN A 78 5.10 1.20 0.70
N GLU A 79 5.61 1.11 -0.52
CA GLU A 79 4.97 1.70 -1.68
C GLU A 79 3.52 1.22 -1.84
N HIS A 80 2.63 2.15 -2.18
CA HIS A 80 1.21 1.92 -2.38
C HIS A 80 0.79 2.46 -3.75
N VAL A 81 0.26 1.58 -4.60
CA VAL A 81 -0.34 1.98 -5.88
C VAL A 81 -1.62 2.77 -5.59
N LEU A 82 -1.75 3.94 -6.18
CA LEU A 82 -2.89 4.83 -6.01
C LEU A 82 -3.89 4.67 -7.15
N ALA A 83 -5.16 4.63 -6.78
CA ALA A 83 -6.30 4.75 -7.67
C ALA A 83 -6.80 6.20 -7.77
N ASP A 84 -7.59 6.48 -8.81
CA ASP A 84 -8.33 7.73 -8.89
C ASP A 84 -9.26 7.89 -7.68
N GLY A 85 -9.21 9.05 -7.04
CA GLY A 85 -10.00 9.38 -5.86
C GLY A 85 -9.36 8.97 -4.53
N ASP A 86 -8.21 8.27 -4.53
CA ASP A 86 -7.54 7.91 -3.28
C ASP A 86 -7.12 9.14 -2.48
N GLU A 87 -7.42 9.11 -1.19
CA GLU A 87 -7.03 10.15 -0.24
C GLU A 87 -5.68 9.82 0.39
N ILE A 88 -4.72 10.72 0.22
CA ILE A 88 -3.41 10.67 0.88
C ILE A 88 -3.38 11.70 1.99
N ARG A 89 -3.06 11.27 3.22
CA ARG A 89 -2.83 12.17 4.35
C ARG A 89 -1.38 12.09 4.79
N ALA A 90 -0.73 13.23 4.89
CA ALA A 90 0.66 13.39 5.28
C ALA A 90 0.78 14.65 6.14
N GLY A 91 1.28 14.51 7.38
CA GLY A 91 1.19 15.60 8.35
C GLY A 91 -0.27 15.95 8.68
N ALA A 92 -0.61 17.23 8.65
CA ALA A 92 -1.98 17.74 8.74
C ALA A 92 -2.66 17.87 7.36
N SER A 93 -1.90 17.71 6.28
CA SER A 93 -2.35 17.92 4.91
C SER A 93 -3.08 16.71 4.33
N ARG A 94 -4.14 16.98 3.56
CA ARG A 94 -4.97 16.00 2.86
C ARG A 94 -4.91 16.24 1.35
N PHE A 95 -4.58 15.19 0.61
CA PHE A 95 -4.47 15.19 -0.85
C PHE A 95 -5.42 14.14 -1.43
N VAL A 96 -5.96 14.37 -2.61
CA VAL A 96 -6.72 13.37 -3.36
C VAL A 96 -6.10 13.21 -4.74
N LEU A 97 -5.77 11.98 -5.16
CA LEU A 97 -5.29 11.74 -6.51
C LEU A 97 -6.44 11.86 -7.50
N ARG A 98 -6.25 12.64 -8.57
CA ARG A 98 -7.13 12.66 -9.74
C ARG A 98 -6.35 12.23 -10.97
N SER A 99 -6.76 11.12 -11.56
CA SER A 99 -6.18 10.55 -12.77
C SER A 99 -7.07 10.92 -13.95
N GLY A 100 -6.65 11.86 -14.80
CA GLY A 100 -7.44 12.30 -15.96
C GLY A 100 -7.63 11.29 -17.10
N ARG A 101 -7.51 9.98 -16.81
CA ARG A 101 -7.90 8.85 -17.68
C ARG A 101 -8.07 7.55 -16.84
N VAL A 102 -9.19 6.86 -17.02
CA VAL A 102 -9.47 5.44 -16.64
C VAL A 102 -9.93 4.76 -17.95
N PRO A 103 -9.51 3.52 -18.37
CA PRO A 103 -9.67 2.22 -17.66
C PRO A 103 -8.50 1.20 -17.89
N ALA A 104 -8.39 -0.02 -17.30
CA ALA A 104 -9.08 -0.82 -16.28
C ALA A 104 -8.10 -1.93 -15.78
N GLY A 105 -8.26 -2.35 -14.52
CA GLY A 105 -7.65 -3.54 -13.89
C GLY A 105 -6.57 -3.19 -12.84
N GLN A 106 -6.75 -3.28 -11.53
CA GLN A 106 -7.72 -4.03 -10.73
C GLN A 106 -8.25 -3.19 -9.57
N VAL A 107 -9.51 -3.46 -9.27
CA VAL A 107 -10.38 -2.97 -8.22
C VAL A 107 -9.71 -3.02 -6.83
N THR A 108 -9.72 -1.91 -6.08
CA THR A 108 -9.70 -1.93 -4.61
C THR A 108 -10.97 -1.25 -4.11
N GLU A 109 -12.10 -1.91 -4.36
CA GLU A 109 -13.33 -1.64 -3.62
C GLU A 109 -13.06 -1.98 -2.15
N ALA A 110 -13.64 -1.16 -1.27
CA ALA A 110 -13.69 -1.42 0.17
C ALA A 110 -13.89 -2.93 0.43
N GLY A 111 -12.98 -3.49 1.23
CA GLY A 111 -12.69 -4.93 1.28
C GLY A 111 -13.92 -5.82 1.09
N ALA A 112 -13.88 -6.61 0.01
CA ALA A 112 -14.66 -7.83 -0.05
C ALA A 112 -14.45 -8.58 1.28
N PRO A 113 -15.52 -9.12 1.90
CA PRO A 113 -15.39 -9.90 3.13
C PRO A 113 -14.27 -10.93 2.95
N PRO A 114 -13.48 -11.20 4.01
CA PRO A 114 -12.35 -12.11 3.90
C PRO A 114 -12.84 -13.42 3.26
N PRO A 115 -12.15 -13.92 2.22
CA PRO A 115 -12.56 -15.17 1.59
C PRO A 115 -12.62 -16.26 2.67
N GLU A 116 -13.52 -17.23 2.53
CA GLU A 116 -13.57 -18.33 3.49
C GLU A 116 -12.23 -19.08 3.48
N LEU A 117 -11.50 -18.95 4.59
CA LEU A 117 -10.22 -19.61 4.80
C LEU A 117 -10.42 -20.86 5.65
N THR A 118 -9.92 -21.99 5.15
CA THR A 118 -9.71 -23.18 5.96
C THR A 118 -8.73 -22.88 7.09
N ALA A 119 -8.76 -23.69 8.16
CA ALA A 119 -7.82 -23.55 9.27
C ALA A 119 -6.36 -23.51 8.79
N ARG A 120 -6.00 -24.38 7.83
CA ARG A 120 -4.63 -24.46 7.29
C ARG A 120 -4.23 -23.28 6.43
N GLU A 121 -5.16 -22.72 5.66
CA GLU A 121 -4.88 -21.49 4.90
C GLU A 121 -4.68 -20.29 5.82
N ARG A 122 -5.45 -20.22 6.92
CA ARG A 122 -5.28 -19.19 7.95
C ARG A 122 -3.93 -19.32 8.67
N ASP A 123 -3.52 -20.53 9.05
CA ASP A 123 -2.22 -20.79 9.68
C ASP A 123 -1.05 -20.35 8.79
N VAL A 124 -1.11 -20.68 7.50
CA VAL A 124 -0.10 -20.27 6.50
C VAL A 124 -0.06 -18.75 6.36
N LEU A 125 -1.22 -18.10 6.32
CA LEU A 125 -1.32 -16.65 6.18
C LEU A 125 -0.81 -15.91 7.43
N VAL A 126 -1.03 -16.47 8.64
CA VAL A 126 -0.48 -15.96 9.91
C VAL A 126 1.04 -16.03 9.90
N GLN A 127 1.63 -17.19 9.57
CA GLN A 127 3.08 -17.32 9.51
C GLN A 127 3.71 -16.44 8.42
N LEU A 128 3.03 -16.26 7.29
CA LEU A 128 3.46 -15.34 6.23
C LEU A 128 3.59 -13.90 6.76
N CYS A 129 2.60 -13.44 7.54
CA CYS A 129 2.52 -12.07 8.02
C CYS A 129 3.26 -11.82 9.35
N ARG A 130 3.67 -12.89 10.04
CA ARG A 130 4.30 -12.81 11.36
C ARG A 130 5.52 -11.88 11.44
N PRO A 131 6.45 -11.89 10.46
CA PRO A 131 7.60 -10.98 10.48
C PRO A 131 7.21 -9.50 10.47
N LEU A 132 6.05 -9.14 9.91
CA LEU A 132 5.59 -7.76 9.82
C LEU A 132 5.29 -7.10 11.19
N LEU A 133 5.20 -7.89 12.26
CA LEU A 133 5.08 -7.37 13.63
C LEU A 133 6.42 -6.97 14.27
N ALA A 134 7.55 -7.47 13.78
CA ALA A 134 8.85 -7.31 14.43
C ALA A 134 9.37 -5.86 14.40
N GLY A 135 8.69 -4.95 13.69
CA GLY A 135 8.97 -3.51 13.75
C GLY A 135 10.32 -3.09 13.14
N ALA A 136 11.05 -4.01 12.51
CA ALA A 136 12.28 -3.70 11.81
C ALA A 136 11.98 -3.07 10.45
N VAL A 137 12.68 -1.97 10.15
CA VAL A 137 12.64 -1.28 8.86
C VAL A 137 12.97 -2.31 7.77
N PHE A 138 12.09 -2.47 6.77
CA PHE A 138 12.20 -3.46 5.67
C PHE A 138 11.97 -4.94 6.01
N THR A 139 11.02 -5.28 6.90
CA THR A 139 10.72 -6.71 7.10
C THR A 139 9.86 -7.26 5.95
N GLU A 140 10.40 -8.22 5.20
CA GLU A 140 9.66 -8.97 4.18
C GLU A 140 8.76 -10.04 4.81
N PRO A 141 7.64 -10.43 4.18
CA PRO A 141 6.84 -11.57 4.61
C PRO A 141 7.66 -12.86 4.58
N ALA A 142 7.33 -13.81 5.47
CA ALA A 142 8.09 -15.06 5.60
C ALA A 142 8.20 -15.82 4.27
N SER A 143 9.37 -16.41 4.03
CA SER A 143 9.63 -17.32 2.92
C SER A 143 8.85 -18.63 3.08
N SER A 144 8.66 -19.37 1.99
CA SER A 144 7.99 -20.68 2.03
C SER A 144 8.69 -21.67 2.95
N ARG A 145 10.03 -21.57 3.07
CA ARG A 145 10.84 -22.39 3.96
C ARG A 145 10.59 -22.06 5.44
N GLU A 146 10.50 -20.78 5.79
CA GLU A 146 10.21 -20.34 7.16
C GLU A 146 8.80 -20.74 7.60
N ILE A 147 7.81 -20.59 6.71
CA ILE A 147 6.43 -21.03 6.97
C ILE A 147 6.39 -22.54 7.16
N ALA A 148 7.09 -23.31 6.32
CA ALA A 148 7.15 -24.76 6.40
C ALA A 148 7.76 -25.23 7.72
N ALA A 149 8.86 -24.60 8.14
CA ALA A 149 9.50 -24.87 9.42
C ALA A 149 8.58 -24.55 10.61
N ALA A 150 7.88 -23.41 10.58
CA ALA A 150 6.99 -22.99 11.66
C ALA A 150 5.75 -23.88 11.80
N LEU A 151 5.21 -24.40 10.69
CA LEU A 151 4.03 -25.26 10.68
C LEU A 151 4.34 -26.76 10.73
N VAL A 152 5.63 -27.14 10.70
CA VAL A 152 6.10 -28.54 10.66
C VAL A 152 5.50 -29.30 9.47
N VAL A 153 5.60 -28.70 8.27
CA VAL A 153 5.11 -29.27 7.00
C VAL A 153 6.16 -29.13 5.89
N THR A 154 5.89 -29.68 4.70
CA THR A 154 6.79 -29.55 3.55
C THR A 154 6.64 -28.19 2.86
N GLU A 155 7.72 -27.69 2.23
CA GLU A 155 7.66 -26.47 1.41
C GLU A 155 6.67 -26.59 0.24
N ALA A 156 6.51 -27.80 -0.31
CA ALA A 156 5.55 -28.07 -1.37
C ALA A 156 4.10 -27.87 -0.88
N ALA A 157 3.77 -28.33 0.33
CA ALA A 157 2.47 -28.10 0.94
C ALA A 157 2.20 -26.61 1.16
N VAL A 158 3.20 -25.86 1.66
CA VAL A 158 3.10 -24.40 1.81
C VAL A 158 2.85 -23.72 0.46
N LYS A 159 3.60 -24.08 -0.59
CA LYS A 159 3.41 -23.52 -1.94
C LYS A 159 2.00 -23.79 -2.48
N GLN A 160 1.45 -24.98 -2.27
CA GLN A 160 0.06 -25.30 -2.65
C GLN A 160 -0.97 -24.46 -1.88
N HIS A 161 -0.77 -24.22 -0.58
CA HIS A 161 -1.64 -23.34 0.19
C HIS A 161 -1.51 -21.88 -0.24
N LEU A 162 -0.31 -21.40 -0.53
CA LEU A 162 -0.09 -20.05 -1.06
C LEU A 162 -0.76 -19.86 -2.43
N LEU A 163 -0.72 -20.85 -3.32
CA LEU A 163 -1.43 -20.79 -4.60
C LEU A 163 -2.93 -20.60 -4.41
N ARG A 164 -3.55 -21.39 -3.53
CA ARG A 164 -4.97 -21.25 -3.17
C ARG A 164 -5.27 -19.89 -2.54
N LEU A 165 -4.40 -19.39 -1.67
CA LEU A 165 -4.53 -18.05 -1.11
C LEU A 165 -4.44 -16.98 -2.20
N TYR A 166 -3.50 -17.08 -3.14
CA TYR A 166 -3.42 -16.11 -4.24
C TYR A 166 -4.70 -16.11 -5.09
N GLU A 167 -5.26 -17.28 -5.38
CA GLU A 167 -6.54 -17.39 -6.09
C GLU A 167 -7.69 -16.74 -5.30
N LYS A 168 -7.83 -17.09 -4.02
CA LYS A 168 -8.89 -16.55 -3.13
C LYS A 168 -8.81 -15.04 -2.94
N PHE A 169 -7.59 -14.48 -2.91
CA PHE A 169 -7.38 -13.05 -2.77
C PHE A 169 -7.32 -12.31 -4.11
N GLY A 170 -7.40 -13.01 -5.25
CA GLY A 170 -7.37 -12.41 -6.59
C GLY A 170 -6.00 -11.85 -7.00
N ILE A 171 -4.92 -12.43 -6.49
CA ILE A 171 -3.55 -11.92 -6.65
C ILE A 171 -2.89 -12.53 -7.89
N THR A 172 -2.62 -11.68 -8.88
CA THR A 172 -2.06 -12.04 -10.19
C THR A 172 -0.59 -11.61 -10.35
N GLY A 173 0.12 -12.21 -11.31
CA GLY A 173 1.54 -11.94 -11.60
C GLY A 173 2.52 -12.88 -10.87
N ASP A 174 3.83 -12.69 -11.10
CA ASP A 174 4.89 -13.63 -10.65
C ASP A 174 5.93 -13.02 -9.69
N GLY A 175 6.58 -13.88 -8.90
CA GLY A 175 7.73 -13.54 -8.06
C GLY A 175 7.43 -13.15 -6.61
N GLU A 176 8.47 -12.68 -5.89
CA GLU A 176 8.44 -12.34 -4.46
C GLU A 176 7.43 -11.24 -4.11
N LYS A 177 7.10 -10.39 -5.10
CA LYS A 177 6.05 -9.36 -5.02
C LYS A 177 4.65 -9.94 -4.77
N ARG A 178 4.40 -11.24 -5.02
CA ARG A 178 3.11 -11.89 -4.73
C ARG A 178 2.89 -12.07 -3.22
N ARG A 179 3.92 -12.46 -2.47
CA ARG A 179 3.83 -12.66 -1.01
C ARG A 179 3.53 -11.36 -0.29
N VAL A 180 4.20 -10.28 -0.71
CA VAL A 180 3.98 -8.92 -0.21
C VAL A 180 2.54 -8.47 -0.47
N ARG A 181 2.04 -8.65 -1.69
CA ARG A 181 0.65 -8.33 -2.03
C ARG A 181 -0.34 -9.15 -1.21
N LEU A 182 -0.08 -10.44 -0.99
CA LEU A 182 -0.94 -11.30 -0.16
C LEU A 182 -0.98 -10.85 1.29
N ALA A 183 0.16 -10.48 1.87
CA ALA A 183 0.20 -9.96 3.23
C ALA A 183 -0.57 -8.62 3.36
N ASN A 184 -0.40 -7.72 2.39
CA ASN A 184 -1.11 -6.44 2.35
C ASN A 184 -2.62 -6.62 2.21
N GLU A 185 -3.07 -7.51 1.31
CA GLU A 185 -4.48 -7.85 1.12
C GLU A 185 -5.09 -8.54 2.35
N ALA A 186 -4.36 -9.44 3.00
CA ALA A 186 -4.81 -10.11 4.22
C ALA A 186 -5.07 -9.13 5.37
N LEU A 187 -4.17 -8.15 5.55
CA LEU A 187 -4.34 -7.07 6.52
C LEU A 187 -5.43 -6.08 6.11
N ALA A 188 -5.61 -5.84 4.80
CA ALA A 188 -6.63 -4.94 4.27
C ALA A 188 -8.05 -5.46 4.43
N ARG A 189 -8.26 -6.77 4.23
CA ARG A 189 -9.58 -7.41 4.32
C ARG A 189 -9.92 -7.91 5.72
N ASN A 190 -9.12 -7.56 6.73
CA ASN A 190 -9.20 -8.11 8.09
C ASN A 190 -9.22 -9.66 8.11
N ALA A 191 -8.57 -10.30 7.14
CA ALA A 191 -8.44 -11.76 7.13
C ALA A 191 -7.51 -12.25 8.25
N ILE A 192 -6.62 -11.36 8.72
CA ILE A 192 -5.77 -11.52 9.89
C ILE A 192 -5.71 -10.20 10.65
N THR A 193 -5.83 -10.28 11.96
CA THR A 193 -5.71 -9.14 12.87
C THR A 193 -4.33 -9.08 13.53
N ARG A 194 -3.93 -7.89 14.00
CA ARG A 194 -2.68 -7.74 14.79
C ARG A 194 -2.69 -8.54 16.10
N ALA A 195 -3.87 -8.95 16.59
CA ALA A 195 -4.00 -9.79 17.77
C ALA A 195 -3.59 -11.25 17.48
N GLU A 196 -3.90 -11.75 16.29
CA GLU A 196 -3.55 -13.12 15.83
C GLU A 196 -2.08 -13.27 15.45
N LEU A 197 -1.38 -12.16 15.24
CA LEU A 197 0.04 -12.17 14.90
C LEU A 197 0.97 -12.15 16.13
N ARG A 198 0.45 -11.81 17.32
CA ARG A 198 1.19 -11.80 18.60
C ARG A 198 1.38 -13.22 19.13
#